data_AF-A0A8B8BVD3-F1
#
_entry.id   AF-A0A8B8BVD3-F1
#
_cell.length_a   1.000
_cell.length_b   1.000
_cell.length_c   1.000
_cell.angle_alpha   90.00
_cell.angle_beta   90.00
_cell.angle_gamma   90.00
#
_symmetry.space_group_name_H-M   'P 1'
#
loop_
_entity.id
_entity.type
_entity.pdbx_description
1 polymer ?
#
loop_
_entity_poly.entity_id
_entity_poly.type
_entity_poly.pdbx_seq_one_letter_code
_entity_poly.pdbx_strand_id
1 'polypeptide(L)'
;MWIFSLIIGIACSSNTFSFAFENIALQKPTYQEHQYLRLAEALTQASNAVDELKSNLRYWGAQCVISENDQMSALLWVNLTSILSIHHINIYFRTENKPLDPSYNFTQRALGFSVYVSNTTNRSEGTLCFKDTRFTQNTIPAVFNTTCPVRGQYVIYYNERLPGVKYPEDYSKYAFNDLCEVEVYGCSRPGVYGDNCSTPCLDPHCKYCDLDTGTCRGGCYPGYQGHTCELECAVGFYGDGCQKQCRHCINMMQCHHVNGTCLGGCEPGYKGDNCMQMCDIGTFGLHCNEICGQCQDLNDCLQTNGSCLSGCNSGYQGDLCKTSCPNGTFGLGCVNDCNSTCRGCNNINGLCDTGCYPGWKGIYCHQTCSFGYYGDNCSMNCGYCLNYETCHHINGSCLSGCQSGFQVPLCANVYQPLNSSNNQQSSFYSVLGLFCVSLILNGVFIAYIIILRKSRNRGTKVYKPESSSKEIRKREDETAGFDSVNEGYQELGELSRSNTTYDYVS
;
A
#
# COMPACT_ATOMS: atom_id res chain seq x y z
N MET A 1 -25.05 91.35 18.25
CA MET A 1 -24.94 91.02 16.81
C MET A 1 -24.82 89.50 16.68
N TRP A 2 -25.63 88.89 15.80
CA TRP A 2 -25.40 87.66 15.01
C TRP A 2 -24.48 86.56 15.62
N ILE A 3 -24.99 85.41 16.10
CA ILE A 3 -25.47 84.19 15.37
C ILE A 3 -24.36 83.38 14.67
N PHE A 4 -24.48 82.05 14.78
CA PHE A 4 -23.76 80.89 14.21
C PHE A 4 -22.87 80.14 15.24
N SER A 5 -23.34 79.09 15.92
CA SER A 5 -23.78 77.75 15.44
C SER A 5 -22.65 76.86 14.94
N LEU A 6 -22.27 75.84 15.72
CA LEU A 6 -22.25 74.46 15.22
C LEU A 6 -22.44 73.45 16.36
N ILE A 7 -23.25 72.42 16.09
CA ILE A 7 -23.56 71.32 16.99
C ILE A 7 -22.63 70.15 16.67
N ILE A 8 -21.90 69.64 17.67
CA ILE A 8 -21.54 68.21 17.73
C ILE A 8 -21.74 67.75 19.18
N GLY A 9 -22.92 67.20 19.46
CA GLY A 9 -23.09 66.38 20.66
C GLY A 9 -22.40 65.05 20.42
N ILE A 10 -21.23 64.83 21.03
CA ILE A 10 -20.63 63.50 21.08
C ILE A 10 -21.49 62.68 22.04
N ALA A 11 -22.45 61.96 21.47
CA ALA A 11 -23.05 60.83 22.14
C ALA A 11 -21.93 59.81 22.37
N CYS A 12 -21.44 59.71 23.61
CA CYS A 12 -20.78 58.50 24.06
C CYS A 12 -21.84 57.39 24.12
N SER A 13 -22.16 56.83 22.95
CA SER A 13 -22.69 55.47 22.89
C SER A 13 -21.61 54.59 23.50
N SER A 14 -21.84 54.19 24.74
CA SER A 14 -21.16 53.06 25.35
C SER A 14 -21.49 51.84 24.49
N ASN A 15 -20.67 51.59 23.48
CA ASN A 15 -20.59 50.30 22.81
C ASN A 15 -20.07 49.32 23.86
N THR A 16 -20.99 48.83 24.68
CA THR A 16 -20.88 47.52 25.30
C THR A 16 -20.83 46.53 24.15
N PHE A 17 -19.62 46.24 23.67
CA PHE A 17 -19.39 45.07 22.84
C PHE A 17 -19.91 43.88 23.66
N SER A 18 -21.02 43.31 23.20
CA SER A 18 -21.60 42.13 23.83
C SER A 18 -20.73 40.96 23.43
N PHE A 19 -19.73 40.66 24.26
CA PHE A 19 -18.91 39.45 24.16
C PHE A 19 -19.83 38.24 24.31
N ALA A 20 -20.08 37.54 23.21
CA ALA A 20 -20.96 36.38 23.18
C ALA A 20 -20.65 35.51 21.96
N PHE A 21 -20.54 34.21 22.22
CA PHE A 21 -20.62 33.17 21.21
C PHE A 21 -21.90 33.32 20.36
N GLU A 22 -21.87 32.86 19.11
CA GLU A 22 -23.01 32.95 18.20
C GLU A 22 -23.97 31.75 18.42
N ASN A 23 -25.28 31.95 18.23
CA ASN A 23 -26.26 30.85 18.17
C ASN A 23 -26.08 30.06 16.87
N ILE A 24 -25.16 29.09 16.87
CA ILE A 24 -24.82 28.27 15.70
C ILE A 24 -25.90 27.24 15.33
N ALA A 25 -26.95 27.10 16.13
CA ALA A 25 -28.16 26.32 15.80
C ALA A 25 -29.18 27.08 14.93
N LEU A 26 -29.12 28.41 14.86
CA LEU A 26 -30.11 29.23 14.16
C LEU A 26 -30.32 28.76 12.71
N GLN A 27 -31.59 28.49 12.36
CA GLN A 27 -32.07 28.03 11.06
C GLN A 27 -31.33 26.79 10.52
N LYS A 28 -30.75 25.96 11.39
CA LYS A 28 -30.09 24.71 10.99
C LYS A 28 -31.10 23.61 10.66
N PRO A 29 -30.72 22.63 9.81
CA PRO A 29 -31.56 21.46 9.58
C PRO A 29 -31.82 20.68 10.87
N THR A 30 -33.09 20.36 11.10
CA THR A 30 -33.59 19.68 12.31
C THR A 30 -34.44 18.47 11.96
N TYR A 31 -34.50 17.51 12.87
CA TYR A 31 -35.40 16.36 12.78
C TYR A 31 -35.98 16.04 14.15
N GLN A 32 -37.27 15.69 14.18
CA GLN A 32 -37.93 15.14 15.36
C GLN A 32 -38.43 13.72 15.09
N GLU A 33 -38.33 12.87 16.10
CA GLU A 33 -39.05 11.59 16.18
C GLU A 33 -40.51 11.85 16.53
N HIS A 34 -41.44 11.09 15.93
CA HIS A 34 -42.88 11.12 16.21
C HIS A 34 -43.55 12.51 16.19
N GLN A 35 -43.45 13.29 15.12
CA GLN A 35 -44.16 14.58 15.00
C GLN A 35 -45.69 14.43 15.21
N TYR A 36 -46.32 15.42 15.88
CA TYR A 36 -47.77 15.47 16.05
C TYR A 36 -48.49 15.87 14.75
N LEU A 37 -49.17 14.90 14.12
CA LEU A 37 -49.77 15.03 12.79
C LEU A 37 -51.24 15.50 12.78
N ARG A 38 -51.86 15.79 13.94
CA ARG A 38 -53.27 16.24 14.02
C ARG A 38 -53.43 17.77 13.87
N LEU A 39 -52.34 18.46 13.60
CA LEU A 39 -52.26 19.88 13.29
C LEU A 39 -51.55 20.07 11.94
N ALA A 40 -51.67 21.25 11.35
CA ALA A 40 -50.88 21.59 10.17
C ALA A 40 -49.38 21.52 10.49
N GLU A 41 -48.58 20.98 9.57
CA GLU A 41 -47.15 20.68 9.75
C GLU A 41 -46.35 21.87 10.32
N ALA A 42 -46.56 23.06 9.77
CA ALA A 42 -45.92 24.31 10.23
C ALA A 42 -46.15 24.63 11.72
N LEU A 43 -47.21 24.09 12.35
CA LEU A 43 -47.48 24.32 13.77
C LEU A 43 -46.64 23.43 14.69
N THR A 44 -46.10 22.31 14.19
CA THR A 44 -45.46 21.26 15.02
C THR A 44 -44.09 20.79 14.50
N GLN A 45 -43.66 21.26 13.33
CA GLN A 45 -42.42 20.87 12.63
C GLN A 45 -41.14 21.09 13.47
N ALA A 46 -40.09 20.30 13.16
CA ALA A 46 -38.85 20.28 13.93
C ALA A 46 -38.05 21.60 13.87
N SER A 47 -38.20 22.38 12.80
CA SER A 47 -37.48 23.65 12.60
C SER A 47 -37.94 24.76 13.55
N ASN A 48 -39.12 24.60 14.17
CA ASN A 48 -39.64 25.51 15.20
C ASN A 48 -38.83 25.43 16.52
N ALA A 49 -37.81 24.58 16.61
CA ALA A 49 -36.85 24.60 17.71
C ALA A 49 -35.63 25.49 17.44
N VAL A 50 -35.47 26.07 16.24
CA VAL A 50 -34.25 26.82 15.87
C VAL A 50 -34.55 28.04 14.99
N ASP A 51 -35.75 28.59 15.08
CA ASP A 51 -36.19 29.76 14.29
C ASP A 51 -36.14 31.08 15.08
N GLU A 52 -35.66 31.04 16.33
CA GLU A 52 -35.62 32.14 17.31
C GLU A 52 -37.00 32.65 17.78
N LEU A 53 -38.10 32.01 17.39
CA LEU A 53 -39.46 32.41 17.73
C LEU A 53 -39.93 31.76 19.03
N LYS A 54 -39.74 32.46 20.16
CA LYS A 54 -40.07 31.98 21.52
C LYS A 54 -41.04 32.90 22.28
N SER A 55 -41.94 33.60 21.56
CA SER A 55 -42.96 34.51 22.12
C SER A 55 -44.32 33.85 22.42
N ASN A 56 -44.58 32.65 21.88
CA ASN A 56 -45.85 31.95 21.98
C ASN A 56 -45.66 30.44 22.24
N LEU A 57 -45.30 30.10 23.47
CA LEU A 57 -44.95 28.79 24.00
C LEU A 57 -46.15 27.82 24.16
N ARG A 58 -47.20 27.97 23.33
CA ARG A 58 -48.41 27.11 23.28
C ARG A 58 -48.25 26.08 22.17
N TYR A 59 -48.86 24.90 22.32
CA TYR A 59 -48.73 23.84 21.29
C TYR A 59 -49.36 24.16 19.93
N TRP A 60 -50.32 25.08 19.86
CA TRP A 60 -50.85 25.63 18.60
C TRP A 60 -50.18 26.95 18.21
N GLY A 61 -49.10 27.33 18.89
CA GLY A 61 -48.46 28.65 18.77
C GLY A 61 -47.55 28.83 17.56
N ALA A 62 -47.30 27.75 16.80
CA ALA A 62 -46.38 27.69 15.65
C ALA A 62 -44.90 27.97 15.98
N GLN A 63 -44.53 27.83 17.26
CA GLN A 63 -43.25 28.23 17.84
C GLN A 63 -42.66 27.13 18.74
N CYS A 64 -43.16 25.90 18.59
CA CYS A 64 -42.67 24.75 19.32
C CYS A 64 -42.74 23.49 18.47
N VAL A 65 -41.79 22.59 18.71
CA VAL A 65 -41.76 21.20 18.26
C VAL A 65 -42.68 20.38 19.15
N ILE A 66 -43.69 19.74 18.56
CA ILE A 66 -44.69 18.97 19.29
C ILE A 66 -44.69 17.53 18.77
N SER A 67 -44.37 16.58 19.66
CA SER A 67 -44.41 15.14 19.36
C SER A 67 -45.77 14.52 19.68
N GLU A 68 -46.09 13.38 19.06
CA GLU A 68 -47.29 12.59 19.39
C GLU A 68 -47.26 12.08 20.83
N ASN A 69 -48.45 11.72 21.30
CA ASN A 69 -48.69 11.16 22.60
C ASN A 69 -48.48 9.64 22.58
N ASP A 70 -48.49 9.02 23.76
CA ASP A 70 -48.36 7.58 23.96
C ASP A 70 -47.02 6.95 23.49
N GLN A 71 -46.01 7.77 23.17
CA GLN A 71 -44.67 7.30 22.75
C GLN A 71 -43.71 7.05 23.92
N MET A 72 -42.86 6.03 23.79
CA MET A 72 -41.86 5.67 24.80
C MET A 72 -40.51 6.35 24.59
N SER A 73 -40.28 6.97 23.44
CA SER A 73 -39.15 7.85 23.19
C SER A 73 -39.61 9.14 22.53
N ALA A 74 -38.82 10.19 22.72
CA ALA A 74 -38.88 11.40 21.91
C ALA A 74 -37.45 11.86 21.69
N LEU A 75 -37.10 12.08 20.43
CA LEU A 75 -35.79 12.55 20.01
C LEU A 75 -35.97 13.80 19.15
N LEU A 76 -35.12 14.80 19.36
CA LEU A 76 -34.91 15.92 18.44
C LEU A 76 -33.40 16.02 18.21
N TRP A 77 -32.97 16.21 16.95
CA TRP A 77 -31.61 16.63 16.67
C TRP A 77 -31.55 17.91 15.83
N VAL A 78 -30.51 18.70 16.08
CA VAL A 78 -30.11 19.88 15.30
C VAL A 78 -28.78 19.56 14.62
N ASN A 79 -28.71 19.68 13.29
CA ASN A 79 -27.52 19.43 12.49
C ASN A 79 -26.81 20.76 12.19
N LEU A 80 -25.71 21.03 12.89
CA LEU A 80 -24.88 22.22 12.78
C LEU A 80 -24.14 22.35 11.42
N THR A 81 -24.40 21.44 10.47
CA THR A 81 -23.86 21.38 9.10
C THR A 81 -22.34 21.14 8.97
N SER A 82 -21.60 21.21 10.09
CA SER A 82 -20.18 20.88 10.18
C SER A 82 -19.81 20.56 11.65
N ILE A 83 -18.61 20.03 11.88
CA ILE A 83 -18.12 19.73 13.24
C ILE A 83 -17.60 21.03 13.88
N LEU A 84 -18.44 21.67 14.67
CA LEU A 84 -18.17 22.94 15.34
C LEU A 84 -17.83 22.75 16.82
N SER A 85 -17.19 23.75 17.42
CA SER A 85 -16.96 23.81 18.87
C SER A 85 -18.16 24.47 19.54
N ILE A 86 -18.78 23.74 20.46
CA ILE A 86 -19.92 24.18 21.27
C ILE A 86 -19.38 24.60 22.64
N HIS A 87 -19.88 25.71 23.18
CA HIS A 87 -19.62 26.16 24.55
C HIS A 87 -20.79 25.77 25.47
N HIS A 88 -22.01 26.18 25.12
CA HIS A 88 -23.20 25.95 25.93
C HIS A 88 -24.46 25.77 25.08
N ILE A 89 -25.50 25.19 25.69
CA ILE A 89 -26.78 24.90 25.05
C ILE A 89 -27.89 25.41 25.97
N ASN A 90 -28.83 26.18 25.42
CA ASN A 90 -30.08 26.57 26.09
C ASN A 90 -31.25 25.81 25.46
N ILE A 91 -32.20 25.38 26.29
CA ILE A 91 -33.42 24.70 25.86
C ILE A 91 -34.62 25.39 26.50
N TYR A 92 -35.53 25.90 25.68
CA TYR A 92 -36.77 26.54 26.09
C TYR A 92 -37.88 25.51 25.99
N PHE A 93 -38.52 25.18 27.11
CA PHE A 93 -39.63 24.23 27.13
C PHE A 93 -40.96 24.92 26.82
N ARG A 94 -41.91 24.14 26.31
CA ARG A 94 -43.31 24.53 26.16
C ARG A 94 -43.96 24.78 27.53
N THR A 95 -44.61 25.94 27.71
CA THR A 95 -45.24 26.36 28.97
C THR A 95 -46.68 26.88 28.83
N GLU A 96 -47.28 26.79 27.64
CA GLU A 96 -48.62 27.35 27.33
C GLU A 96 -48.78 28.87 27.52
N ASN A 97 -47.67 29.62 27.54
CA ASN A 97 -47.56 31.01 27.97
C ASN A 97 -48.02 31.22 29.43
N LYS A 98 -47.78 30.23 30.29
CA LYS A 98 -48.06 30.30 31.73
C LYS A 98 -46.77 30.24 32.54
N PRO A 99 -46.76 30.79 33.77
CA PRO A 99 -45.75 30.43 34.76
C PRO A 99 -45.69 28.92 34.95
N LEU A 100 -44.49 28.41 35.27
CA LEU A 100 -44.34 27.03 35.71
C LEU A 100 -45.12 26.83 37.00
N ASP A 101 -46.17 26.02 36.92
CA ASP A 101 -46.99 25.62 38.05
C ASP A 101 -47.10 24.08 38.02
N PRO A 102 -46.84 23.39 39.14
CA PRO A 102 -46.87 21.92 39.21
C PRO A 102 -48.22 21.31 38.83
N SER A 103 -49.32 22.08 38.92
CA SER A 103 -50.65 21.65 38.51
C SER A 103 -50.83 21.47 37.00
N TYR A 104 -49.85 21.87 36.17
CA TYR A 104 -49.90 21.67 34.72
C TYR A 104 -49.03 20.50 34.24
N ASN A 105 -49.67 19.56 33.54
CA ASN A 105 -49.05 18.34 33.01
C ASN A 105 -47.84 18.55 32.07
N PHE A 106 -47.57 19.76 31.57
CA PHE A 106 -46.43 20.00 30.67
C PHE A 106 -45.07 19.98 31.39
N THR A 107 -45.02 20.32 32.69
CA THR A 107 -43.78 20.24 33.49
C THR A 107 -43.26 18.80 33.56
N GLN A 108 -44.17 17.85 33.77
CA GLN A 108 -43.93 16.40 33.83
C GLN A 108 -43.37 15.81 32.53
N ARG A 109 -43.63 16.46 31.39
CA ARG A 109 -43.19 16.01 30.06
C ARG A 109 -41.71 16.25 29.83
N ALA A 110 -41.17 17.36 30.33
CA ALA A 110 -39.75 17.71 30.21
C ALA A 110 -38.84 16.83 31.08
N LEU A 111 -39.34 16.29 32.20
CA LEU A 111 -38.54 15.52 33.15
C LEU A 111 -37.94 14.24 32.55
N GLY A 112 -36.69 13.94 32.93
CA GLY A 112 -35.93 12.74 32.51
C GLY A 112 -35.14 12.88 31.21
N PHE A 113 -35.14 14.07 30.60
CA PHE A 113 -34.44 14.33 29.36
C PHE A 113 -32.91 14.21 29.48
N SER A 114 -32.25 14.12 28.33
CA SER A 114 -30.80 14.15 28.17
C SER A 114 -30.42 14.97 26.96
N VAL A 115 -29.22 15.54 27.00
CA VAL A 115 -28.61 16.30 25.91
C VAL A 115 -27.29 15.63 25.54
N TYR A 116 -27.10 15.35 24.26
CA TYR A 116 -25.87 14.79 23.71
C TYR A 116 -25.32 15.69 22.60
N VAL A 117 -24.01 15.61 22.38
CA VAL A 117 -23.35 16.14 21.19
C VAL A 117 -22.65 14.99 20.48
N SER A 118 -22.90 14.80 19.18
CA SER A 118 -22.34 13.71 18.37
C SER A 118 -21.83 14.20 17.01
N ASN A 119 -20.97 13.41 16.37
CA ASN A 119 -20.60 13.59 14.96
C ASN A 119 -21.58 12.88 14.00
N THR A 120 -22.48 12.04 14.54
CA THR A 120 -23.51 11.32 13.79
C THR A 120 -24.89 11.58 14.38
N THR A 121 -25.95 11.11 13.72
CA THR A 121 -27.30 11.14 14.29
C THR A 121 -27.50 10.15 15.44
N ASN A 122 -26.51 9.27 15.70
CA ASN A 122 -26.58 8.30 16.79
C ASN A 122 -26.07 8.89 18.11
N ARG A 123 -26.93 8.90 19.13
CA ARG A 123 -26.60 9.38 20.48
C ARG A 123 -25.57 8.51 21.21
N SER A 124 -25.47 7.21 20.91
CA SER A 124 -24.53 6.32 21.61
C SER A 124 -23.07 6.51 21.20
N GLU A 125 -22.83 7.22 20.10
CA GLU A 125 -21.49 7.63 19.62
C GLU A 125 -21.12 9.05 20.10
N GLY A 126 -22.04 9.75 20.77
CA GLY A 126 -21.87 11.12 21.23
C GLY A 126 -21.39 11.25 22.68
N THR A 127 -21.01 12.47 23.04
CA THR A 127 -20.77 12.87 24.43
C THR A 127 -22.09 13.23 25.11
N LEU A 128 -22.36 12.66 26.28
CA LEU A 128 -23.48 13.05 27.14
C LEU A 128 -23.15 14.39 27.82
N CYS A 129 -23.80 15.47 27.39
CA CYS A 129 -23.68 16.80 28.01
C CYS A 129 -24.49 16.93 29.30
N PHE A 130 -25.66 16.30 29.36
CA PHE A 130 -26.54 16.36 30.52
C PHE A 130 -27.52 15.19 30.55
N LYS A 131 -27.85 14.69 31.75
CA LYS A 131 -28.98 13.77 31.99
C LYS A 131 -29.74 14.24 33.22
N ASP A 132 -31.03 14.53 33.05
CA ASP A 132 -31.91 14.83 34.17
C ASP A 132 -32.14 13.59 35.04
N THR A 133 -31.83 13.76 36.31
CA THR A 133 -32.02 12.80 37.41
C THR A 133 -32.46 13.52 38.69
N ARG A 134 -32.76 14.83 38.63
CA ARG A 134 -32.88 15.71 39.81
C ARG A 134 -34.04 16.69 39.73
N PHE A 135 -34.50 17.05 38.53
CA PHE A 135 -35.64 17.95 38.43
C PHE A 135 -36.93 17.24 38.85
N THR A 136 -37.82 18.04 39.40
CA THR A 136 -39.17 17.70 39.84
C THR A 136 -40.13 18.70 39.22
N GLN A 137 -41.44 18.47 39.34
CA GLN A 137 -42.47 19.39 38.82
C GLN A 137 -42.34 20.82 39.36
N ASN A 138 -41.69 20.98 40.52
CA ASN A 138 -41.49 22.26 41.21
C ASN A 138 -40.13 22.93 40.87
N THR A 139 -39.19 22.22 40.23
CA THR A 139 -37.78 22.65 40.11
C THR A 139 -37.24 22.66 38.68
N ILE A 140 -37.92 22.02 37.72
CA ILE A 140 -37.59 22.15 36.30
C ILE A 140 -37.73 23.63 35.87
N PRO A 141 -36.71 24.28 35.29
CA PRO A 141 -36.80 25.66 34.84
C PRO A 141 -37.47 25.75 33.46
N ALA A 142 -38.03 26.92 33.12
CA ALA A 142 -38.69 27.13 31.82
C ALA A 142 -37.67 27.22 30.68
N VAL A 143 -36.47 27.69 31.02
CA VAL A 143 -35.28 27.68 30.18
C VAL A 143 -34.22 26.89 30.94
N PHE A 144 -33.83 25.74 30.41
CA PHE A 144 -32.68 24.99 30.88
C PHE A 144 -31.42 25.46 30.17
N ASN A 145 -30.30 25.53 30.88
CA ASN A 145 -28.99 25.76 30.27
C ASN A 145 -27.97 24.73 30.76
N THR A 146 -27.00 24.40 29.92
CA THR A 146 -25.84 23.60 30.30
C THR A 146 -24.60 24.00 29.53
N THR A 147 -23.45 24.07 30.21
CA THR A 147 -22.15 24.18 29.56
C THR A 147 -21.71 22.81 29.07
N CYS A 148 -21.39 22.70 27.78
CA CYS A 148 -20.85 21.48 27.18
C CYS A 148 -19.72 21.83 26.20
N PRO A 149 -18.50 22.11 26.71
CA PRO A 149 -17.33 22.50 25.91
C PRO A 149 -16.75 21.31 25.13
N VAL A 150 -17.44 20.93 24.04
CA VAL A 150 -17.13 19.77 23.18
C VAL A 150 -17.27 20.11 21.70
N ARG A 151 -16.77 19.23 20.82
CA ARG A 151 -16.99 19.34 19.37
C ARG A 151 -17.99 18.30 18.88
N GLY A 152 -18.85 18.72 17.95
CA GLY A 152 -19.77 17.84 17.24
C GLY A 152 -20.49 18.53 16.11
N GLN A 153 -21.27 17.75 15.37
CA GLN A 153 -22.15 18.22 14.30
C GLN A 153 -23.63 18.17 14.70
N TYR A 154 -24.02 17.22 15.56
CA TYR A 154 -25.39 17.02 15.98
C TYR A 154 -25.55 17.34 17.47
N VAL A 155 -26.47 18.25 17.80
CA VAL A 155 -26.98 18.42 19.16
C VAL A 155 -28.27 17.64 19.27
N ILE A 156 -28.34 16.70 20.20
CA ILE A 156 -29.44 15.73 20.32
C ILE A 156 -30.10 15.88 21.69
N TYR A 157 -31.35 16.31 21.69
CA TYR A 157 -32.24 16.17 22.84
C TYR A 157 -32.90 14.79 22.79
N TYR A 158 -32.93 14.09 23.92
CA TYR A 158 -33.54 12.76 24.03
C TYR A 158 -34.27 12.57 25.35
N ASN A 159 -35.51 12.11 25.27
CA ASN A 159 -36.38 11.79 26.40
C ASN A 159 -36.93 10.36 26.23
N GLU A 160 -37.03 9.59 27.30
CA GLU A 160 -37.25 8.14 27.23
C GLU A 160 -38.08 7.59 28.40
N ARG A 161 -38.86 6.54 28.13
CA ARG A 161 -39.66 5.76 29.09
C ARG A 161 -39.47 4.28 28.76
N LEU A 162 -38.30 3.75 29.11
CA LEU A 162 -37.86 2.40 28.76
C LEU A 162 -38.74 1.31 29.40
N PRO A 163 -39.13 0.26 28.65
CA PRO A 163 -39.90 -0.87 29.20
C PRO A 163 -39.20 -1.53 30.38
N GLY A 164 -39.95 -1.78 31.47
CA GLY A 164 -39.43 -2.42 32.68
C GLY A 164 -38.63 -1.51 33.62
N VAL A 165 -38.34 -0.26 33.24
CA VAL A 165 -37.68 0.72 34.12
C VAL A 165 -38.73 1.50 34.92
N LYS A 166 -38.56 1.58 36.24
CA LYS A 166 -39.40 2.45 37.08
C LYS A 166 -38.81 3.86 37.11
N TYR A 167 -39.53 4.82 36.53
CA TYR A 167 -39.23 6.24 36.61
C TYR A 167 -39.84 6.88 37.88
N PRO A 168 -39.39 8.07 38.31
CA PRO A 168 -40.03 8.83 39.38
C PRO A 168 -41.50 9.12 39.06
N GLU A 169 -42.37 9.10 40.07
CA GLU A 169 -43.83 9.34 39.91
C GLU A 169 -44.15 10.74 39.35
N ASP A 170 -43.22 11.69 39.50
CA ASP A 170 -43.31 13.05 38.94
C ASP A 170 -43.27 13.08 37.41
N TYR A 171 -42.69 12.05 36.77
CA TYR A 171 -42.45 12.01 35.33
C TYR A 171 -43.74 11.63 34.60
N SER A 172 -44.03 12.29 33.48
CA SER A 172 -45.10 11.86 32.58
C SER A 172 -44.91 10.40 32.16
N LYS A 173 -46.00 9.63 32.02
CA LYS A 173 -45.99 8.22 31.58
C LYS A 173 -45.28 7.99 30.25
N TYR A 174 -45.26 9.01 29.39
CA TYR A 174 -44.72 8.99 28.03
C TYR A 174 -43.65 10.07 27.84
N ALA A 175 -42.79 9.87 26.83
CA ALA A 175 -41.73 10.80 26.47
C ALA A 175 -42.24 11.86 25.46
N PHE A 176 -41.68 13.07 25.55
CA PHE A 176 -42.04 14.18 24.67
C PHE A 176 -40.83 15.03 24.32
N ASN A 177 -40.89 15.63 23.12
CA ASN A 177 -40.03 16.75 22.74
C ASN A 177 -40.54 18.02 23.43
N ASP A 178 -41.67 18.58 22.98
CA ASP A 178 -42.34 19.75 23.58
C ASP A 178 -41.36 20.93 23.86
N LEU A 179 -40.46 21.19 22.90
CA LEU A 179 -39.44 22.24 22.95
C LEU A 179 -39.83 23.42 22.06
N CYS A 180 -39.56 24.65 22.50
CA CYS A 180 -39.87 25.87 21.76
C CYS A 180 -38.64 26.64 21.25
N GLU A 181 -37.43 26.34 21.75
CA GLU A 181 -36.16 26.80 21.17
C GLU A 181 -35.02 25.94 21.73
N VAL A 182 -34.01 25.68 20.91
CA VAL A 182 -32.76 24.98 21.24
C VAL A 182 -31.61 25.83 20.70
N GLU A 183 -31.14 26.75 21.53
CA GLU A 183 -30.01 27.63 21.19
C GLU A 183 -28.71 26.88 21.47
N VAL A 184 -27.80 26.85 20.51
CA VAL A 184 -26.49 26.21 20.65
C VAL A 184 -25.46 27.28 20.43
N TYR A 185 -24.71 27.62 21.47
CA TYR A 185 -23.74 28.70 21.44
C TYR A 185 -22.32 28.15 21.28
N GLY A 186 -21.59 28.69 20.32
CA GLY A 186 -20.21 28.30 20.04
C GLY A 186 -19.60 29.13 18.92
N CYS A 187 -18.58 28.57 18.26
CA CYS A 187 -17.93 29.22 17.13
C CYS A 187 -18.44 28.66 15.79
N SER A 188 -18.93 29.54 14.92
CA SER A 188 -19.40 29.23 13.57
C SER A 188 -18.30 28.79 12.60
N ARG A 189 -17.02 28.94 13.00
CA ARG A 189 -15.83 28.49 12.26
C ARG A 189 -15.01 27.52 13.11
N PRO A 190 -14.41 26.48 12.53
CA PRO A 190 -13.44 25.63 13.24
C PRO A 190 -12.10 26.35 13.42
N GLY A 191 -11.32 25.93 14.42
CA GLY A 191 -9.93 26.40 14.60
C GLY A 191 -9.79 27.78 15.23
N VAL A 192 -10.84 28.31 15.88
CA VAL A 192 -10.84 29.58 16.61
C VAL A 192 -11.40 29.42 18.02
N TYR A 193 -11.01 30.33 18.91
CA TYR A 193 -11.44 30.40 20.31
C TYR A 193 -11.55 31.86 20.81
N GLY A 194 -11.90 32.02 22.09
CA GLY A 194 -12.19 33.26 22.78
C GLY A 194 -13.62 33.74 22.55
N ASP A 195 -14.08 34.66 23.40
CA ASP A 195 -15.48 35.12 23.49
C ASP A 195 -16.09 35.66 22.19
N ASN A 196 -15.25 36.03 21.22
CA ASN A 196 -15.63 36.54 19.89
C ASN A 196 -15.19 35.61 18.73
N CYS A 197 -14.80 34.37 19.01
CA CYS A 197 -14.36 33.37 18.00
C CYS A 197 -13.33 33.91 16.98
N SER A 198 -12.46 34.81 17.44
CA SER A 198 -11.57 35.63 16.61
C SER A 198 -10.10 35.27 16.77
N THR A 199 -9.74 34.57 17.85
CA THR A 199 -8.37 34.13 18.10
C THR A 199 -8.19 32.75 17.46
N PRO A 200 -7.28 32.56 16.48
CA PRO A 200 -6.99 31.23 15.96
C PRO A 200 -6.37 30.35 17.04
N CYS A 201 -6.65 29.04 17.05
CA CYS A 201 -5.90 28.10 17.90
C CYS A 201 -4.40 28.32 17.66
N LEU A 202 -3.60 28.40 18.74
CA LEU A 202 -2.19 28.85 18.65
C LEU A 202 -1.33 28.00 17.70
N ASP A 203 -1.61 26.71 17.59
CA ASP A 203 -0.80 25.77 16.83
C ASP A 203 -1.63 25.05 15.75
N PRO A 204 -1.19 25.02 14.48
CA PRO A 204 -1.86 24.29 13.40
C PRO A 204 -1.84 22.77 13.60
N HIS A 205 -1.00 22.24 14.49
CA HIS A 205 -0.92 20.82 14.84
C HIS A 205 -1.93 20.42 15.93
N CYS A 206 -2.73 21.36 16.43
CA CYS A 206 -3.82 21.15 17.37
C CYS A 206 -5.07 20.61 16.66
N LYS A 207 -5.62 19.45 17.07
CA LYS A 207 -6.89 18.92 16.50
C LYS A 207 -8.06 19.87 16.76
N TYR A 208 -8.09 20.49 17.95
CA TYR A 208 -8.88 21.69 18.27
C TYR A 208 -8.45 22.30 19.60
N CYS A 209 -8.69 23.60 19.75
CA CYS A 209 -8.55 24.29 21.01
C CYS A 209 -9.88 24.35 21.80
N ASP A 210 -9.74 24.40 23.12
CA ASP A 210 -10.73 24.80 24.11
C ASP A 210 -11.18 26.25 23.85
N LEU A 211 -12.49 26.51 23.97
CA LEU A 211 -13.07 27.80 23.59
C LEU A 211 -12.67 28.96 24.50
N ASP A 212 -12.37 28.71 25.77
CA ASP A 212 -12.11 29.76 26.76
C ASP A 212 -10.61 29.98 26.94
N THR A 213 -9.83 28.90 26.95
CA THR A 213 -8.40 28.90 27.28
C THR A 213 -7.48 28.77 26.08
N GLY A 214 -7.98 28.35 24.91
CA GLY A 214 -7.15 28.05 23.74
C GLY A 214 -6.29 26.78 23.84
N THR A 215 -6.38 26.03 24.95
CA THR A 215 -5.60 24.80 25.18
C THR A 215 -6.05 23.66 24.28
N CYS A 216 -5.13 22.78 23.83
CA CYS A 216 -5.49 21.72 22.88
C CYS A 216 -6.32 20.60 23.51
N ARG A 217 -7.60 20.51 23.13
CA ARG A 217 -8.48 19.37 23.46
C ARG A 217 -8.47 18.36 22.31
N GLY A 218 -8.51 17.07 22.65
CA GLY A 218 -8.38 15.98 21.68
C GLY A 218 -6.94 15.66 21.23
N GLY A 219 -5.95 16.40 21.73
CA GLY A 219 -4.52 16.16 21.50
C GLY A 219 -3.99 16.69 20.15
N CYS A 220 -2.74 16.35 19.87
CA CYS A 220 -1.98 16.82 18.71
C CYS A 220 -2.16 15.93 17.48
N TYR A 221 -1.86 16.45 16.29
CA TYR A 221 -1.64 15.61 15.12
C TYR A 221 -0.38 14.73 15.28
N PRO A 222 -0.31 13.58 14.59
CA PRO A 222 0.84 12.70 14.65
C PRO A 222 2.16 13.41 14.36
N GLY A 223 3.19 13.12 15.15
CA GLY A 223 4.49 13.79 15.07
C GLY A 223 4.68 14.99 16.00
N TYR A 224 3.67 15.35 16.79
CA TYR A 224 3.70 16.47 17.73
C TYR A 224 3.19 16.09 19.13
N GLN A 225 3.65 16.84 20.12
CA GLN A 225 3.33 16.72 21.55
C GLN A 225 3.48 18.09 22.24
N GLY A 226 3.21 18.14 23.55
CA GLY A 226 3.16 19.38 24.33
C GLY A 226 1.72 19.78 24.65
N HIS A 227 1.57 20.81 25.49
CA HIS A 227 0.28 21.28 25.97
C HIS A 227 -0.52 22.08 24.92
N THR A 228 0.19 22.65 23.96
CA THR A 228 -0.31 23.39 22.79
C THR A 228 0.15 22.76 21.48
N CYS A 229 0.73 21.55 21.49
CA CYS A 229 1.30 20.85 20.33
C CYS A 229 2.56 21.48 19.73
N GLU A 230 3.24 22.30 20.54
CA GLU A 230 4.38 23.15 20.19
C GLU A 230 5.72 22.39 20.00
N LEU A 231 5.76 21.09 20.30
CA LEU A 231 6.96 20.27 20.23
C LEU A 231 6.79 19.15 19.21
N GLU A 232 7.75 18.98 18.30
CA GLU A 232 7.90 17.76 17.52
C GLU A 232 8.21 16.55 18.44
N CYS A 233 7.98 15.33 17.96
CA CYS A 233 8.45 14.14 18.65
C CYS A 233 9.96 14.14 18.80
N ALA A 234 10.44 13.73 19.97
CA ALA A 234 11.87 13.57 20.21
C ALA A 234 12.49 12.57 19.22
N VAL A 235 13.77 12.79 18.87
CA VAL A 235 14.54 11.90 17.98
C VAL A 235 14.42 10.45 18.45
N GLY A 236 14.11 9.54 17.53
CA GLY A 236 13.80 8.14 17.84
C GLY A 236 12.31 7.83 18.07
N PHE A 237 11.43 8.83 18.11
CA PHE A 237 9.99 8.67 18.34
C PHE A 237 9.14 9.29 17.23
N TYR A 238 7.94 8.73 17.01
CA TYR A 238 7.03 9.17 15.97
C TYR A 238 5.55 8.86 16.25
N GLY A 239 4.65 9.43 15.45
CA GLY A 239 3.21 9.11 15.44
C GLY A 239 2.36 9.91 16.44
N ASP A 240 1.11 9.47 16.62
CA ASP A 240 0.16 10.10 17.56
C ASP A 240 0.69 10.01 19.00
N GLY A 241 0.76 11.15 19.69
CA GLY A 241 1.34 11.26 21.04
C GLY A 241 2.80 10.81 21.17
N CYS A 242 3.55 10.73 20.07
CA CYS A 242 4.96 10.30 20.03
C CYS A 242 5.23 8.91 20.66
N GLN A 243 4.24 8.02 20.62
CA GLN A 243 4.30 6.73 21.33
C GLN A 243 5.05 5.63 20.57
N LYS A 244 5.30 5.79 19.26
CA LYS A 244 5.98 4.78 18.44
C LYS A 244 7.48 5.08 18.38
N GLN A 245 8.31 4.03 18.37
CA GLN A 245 9.77 4.16 18.28
C GLN A 245 10.27 3.80 16.88
N CYS A 246 11.22 4.58 16.36
CA CYS A 246 12.02 4.21 15.20
C CYS A 246 12.80 2.90 15.52
N ARG A 247 12.88 1.98 14.56
CA ARG A 247 13.70 0.76 14.67
C ARG A 247 14.33 0.46 13.32
N HIS A 248 15.53 -0.12 13.33
CA HIS A 248 16.23 -0.61 12.14
C HIS A 248 16.43 0.40 11.00
N CYS A 249 16.35 1.70 11.30
CA CYS A 249 16.80 2.75 10.38
C CYS A 249 18.33 2.81 10.40
N ILE A 250 18.96 3.06 9.26
CA ILE A 250 20.39 3.41 9.21
C ILE A 250 20.61 4.66 10.08
N ASN A 251 21.63 4.61 10.95
CA ASN A 251 21.91 5.59 12.02
C ASN A 251 20.90 5.60 13.20
N MET A 252 20.22 4.47 13.44
CA MET A 252 19.49 4.05 14.64
C MET A 252 18.29 4.89 15.15
N MET A 253 18.19 6.20 14.90
CA MET A 253 17.11 7.03 15.49
C MET A 253 16.49 8.11 14.58
N GLN A 254 16.91 8.24 13.32
CA GLN A 254 16.34 9.24 12.39
C GLN A 254 15.27 8.64 11.48
N CYS A 255 14.08 8.40 12.05
CA CYS A 255 12.85 8.24 11.27
C CYS A 255 12.01 9.52 11.33
N HIS A 256 11.16 9.71 10.32
CA HIS A 256 10.32 10.89 10.17
C HIS A 256 9.23 10.93 11.28
N HIS A 257 9.27 11.95 12.14
CA HIS A 257 8.43 12.08 13.34
C HIS A 257 6.91 11.88 13.13
N VAL A 258 6.35 12.20 11.96
CA VAL A 258 4.92 11.94 11.68
C VAL A 258 4.61 10.44 11.45
N ASN A 259 5.28 9.79 10.50
CA ASN A 259 4.87 8.48 9.95
C ASN A 259 5.85 7.31 10.23
N GLY A 260 7.06 7.61 10.70
CA GLY A 260 8.09 6.62 11.01
C GLY A 260 8.96 6.19 9.83
N THR A 261 8.92 6.87 8.68
CA THR A 261 9.77 6.53 7.53
C THR A 261 11.25 6.77 7.84
N CYS A 262 12.10 5.76 7.65
CA CYS A 262 13.56 5.86 7.82
C CYS A 262 14.18 6.59 6.64
N LEU A 263 14.55 7.87 6.81
CA LEU A 263 15.08 8.72 5.72
C LEU A 263 16.41 8.20 5.14
N GLY A 264 17.21 7.50 5.96
CA GLY A 264 18.45 6.83 5.53
C GLY A 264 18.27 5.42 4.97
N GLY A 265 17.04 4.89 4.89
CA GLY A 265 16.78 3.49 4.60
C GLY A 265 16.99 2.55 5.80
N CYS A 266 17.01 1.24 5.53
CA CYS A 266 17.02 0.19 6.54
C CYS A 266 18.40 -0.43 6.79
N GLU A 267 18.63 -0.87 8.02
CA GLU A 267 19.72 -1.77 8.38
C GLU A 267 19.62 -3.09 7.58
N PRO A 268 20.74 -3.76 7.26
CA PRO A 268 20.74 -5.05 6.59
C PRO A 268 19.85 -6.08 7.30
N GLY A 269 19.05 -6.82 6.55
CA GLY A 269 18.04 -7.75 7.09
C GLY A 269 16.64 -7.17 7.27
N TYR A 270 16.45 -5.87 7.01
CA TYR A 270 15.16 -5.19 7.13
C TYR A 270 14.78 -4.42 5.85
N LYS A 271 13.47 -4.23 5.64
CA LYS A 271 12.86 -3.55 4.48
C LYS A 271 11.54 -2.86 4.85
N GLY A 272 11.00 -2.13 3.88
CA GLY A 272 9.81 -1.28 4.01
C GLY A 272 10.16 0.10 4.56
N ASP A 273 9.27 1.08 4.35
CA ASP A 273 9.58 2.50 4.59
C ASP A 273 9.98 2.81 6.05
N ASN A 274 9.46 2.04 7.01
CA ASN A 274 9.73 2.17 8.45
C ASN A 274 10.62 1.06 9.01
N CYS A 275 11.19 0.21 8.15
CA CYS A 275 12.11 -0.87 8.49
C CYS A 275 11.59 -1.88 9.53
N MET A 276 10.27 -2.03 9.65
CA MET A 276 9.64 -2.99 10.56
C MET A 276 9.49 -4.40 9.97
N GLN A 277 9.68 -4.58 8.66
CA GLN A 277 9.61 -5.88 8.01
C GLN A 277 11.02 -6.47 7.86
N MET A 278 11.22 -7.73 8.24
CA MET A 278 12.46 -8.47 7.93
C MET A 278 12.52 -8.84 6.44
N CYS A 279 13.70 -9.21 5.95
CA CYS A 279 13.84 -9.85 4.64
C CYS A 279 13.02 -11.15 4.55
N ASP A 280 12.54 -11.47 3.34
CA ASP A 280 11.82 -12.72 3.11
C ASP A 280 12.79 -13.91 3.17
N ILE A 281 12.29 -15.10 3.51
CA ILE A 281 13.09 -16.33 3.57
C ILE A 281 13.83 -16.54 2.25
N GLY A 282 15.14 -16.81 2.32
CA GLY A 282 16.02 -16.92 1.16
C GLY A 282 16.61 -15.59 0.65
N THR A 283 16.31 -14.45 1.29
CA THR A 283 16.91 -13.14 0.98
C THR A 283 17.60 -12.50 2.18
N PHE A 284 18.64 -11.71 1.94
CA PHE A 284 19.44 -11.06 2.98
C PHE A 284 20.05 -9.73 2.55
N GLY A 285 20.71 -9.06 3.50
CA GLY A 285 21.56 -7.90 3.27
C GLY A 285 20.80 -6.58 3.17
N LEU A 286 21.44 -5.57 2.59
CA LEU A 286 20.84 -4.26 2.40
C LEU A 286 19.70 -4.32 1.37
N HIS A 287 18.54 -3.77 1.73
CA HIS A 287 17.29 -3.83 0.93
C HIS A 287 16.81 -5.25 0.57
N CYS A 288 17.35 -6.31 1.20
CA CYS A 288 17.02 -7.71 0.91
C CYS A 288 17.31 -8.15 -0.54
N ASN A 289 18.29 -7.52 -1.19
CA ASN A 289 18.62 -7.78 -2.60
C ASN A 289 19.54 -9.00 -2.80
N GLU A 290 20.19 -9.52 -1.76
CA GLU A 290 21.04 -10.69 -1.86
C GLU A 290 20.23 -11.98 -1.66
N ILE A 291 20.48 -12.99 -2.50
CA ILE A 291 19.86 -14.32 -2.39
C ILE A 291 20.79 -15.23 -1.58
N CYS A 292 20.23 -16.00 -0.64
CA CYS A 292 20.94 -17.01 0.14
C CYS A 292 21.56 -18.10 -0.75
N GLY A 293 22.67 -18.70 -0.29
CA GLY A 293 23.27 -19.84 -0.98
C GLY A 293 22.58 -21.16 -0.64
N GLN A 294 23.30 -22.26 -0.89
CA GLN A 294 22.80 -23.62 -0.72
C GLN A 294 22.94 -24.08 0.75
N CYS A 295 22.26 -23.39 1.67
CA CYS A 295 22.15 -23.78 3.08
C CYS A 295 21.42 -25.13 3.23
N GLN A 296 21.71 -25.89 4.29
CA GLN A 296 20.99 -27.15 4.58
C GLN A 296 19.51 -26.92 4.91
N ASP A 297 19.21 -25.90 5.72
CA ASP A 297 17.88 -25.31 5.82
C ASP A 297 17.91 -23.88 5.25
N LEU A 298 16.97 -23.57 4.34
CA LEU A 298 16.82 -22.23 3.77
C LEU A 298 16.36 -21.18 4.80
N ASN A 299 15.76 -21.62 5.91
CA ASN A 299 15.38 -20.76 7.03
C ASN A 299 16.58 -20.33 7.91
N ASP A 300 17.69 -21.08 7.86
CA ASP A 300 18.90 -20.83 8.67
C ASP A 300 19.86 -19.80 8.05
N CYS A 301 19.51 -19.24 6.90
CA CYS A 301 20.24 -18.13 6.29
C CYS A 301 19.95 -16.84 7.05
N LEU A 302 20.97 -16.28 7.72
CA LEU A 302 20.85 -15.02 8.44
C LEU A 302 20.48 -13.85 7.51
N GLN A 303 19.33 -13.22 7.72
CA GLN A 303 18.83 -12.12 6.87
C GLN A 303 19.76 -10.89 6.88
N THR A 304 20.60 -10.73 7.91
CA THR A 304 21.53 -9.61 8.01
C THR A 304 22.76 -9.74 7.09
N ASN A 305 23.32 -10.95 6.94
CA ASN A 305 24.61 -11.18 6.28
C ASN A 305 24.70 -12.40 5.35
N GLY A 306 23.65 -13.23 5.28
CA GLY A 306 23.52 -14.38 4.38
C GLY A 306 24.20 -15.67 4.83
N SER A 307 24.74 -15.72 6.06
CA SER A 307 25.47 -16.90 6.54
C SER A 307 24.51 -18.04 6.89
N CYS A 308 24.83 -19.27 6.47
CA CYS A 308 24.04 -20.48 6.73
C CYS A 308 24.41 -21.10 8.08
N LEU A 309 23.55 -21.02 9.09
CA LEU A 309 23.85 -21.52 10.45
C LEU A 309 23.97 -23.06 10.53
N SER A 310 23.22 -23.80 9.71
CA SER A 310 23.34 -25.26 9.56
C SER A 310 24.44 -25.71 8.58
N GLY A 311 25.19 -24.78 8.00
CA GLY A 311 26.18 -25.08 6.96
C GLY A 311 25.55 -25.41 5.60
N CYS A 312 26.34 -26.04 4.73
CA CYS A 312 26.03 -26.18 3.31
C CYS A 312 25.49 -27.54 2.92
N ASN A 313 24.68 -27.56 1.84
CA ASN A 313 24.34 -28.78 1.11
C ASN A 313 25.59 -29.40 0.45
N SER A 314 25.53 -30.72 0.21
CA SER A 314 26.57 -31.45 -0.51
C SER A 314 26.91 -30.79 -1.85
N GLY A 315 28.21 -30.64 -2.11
CA GLY A 315 28.71 -29.97 -3.30
C GLY A 315 28.95 -28.47 -3.15
N TYR A 316 28.67 -27.87 -1.99
CA TYR A 316 28.90 -26.44 -1.70
C TYR A 316 29.67 -26.24 -0.37
N GLN A 317 30.34 -25.10 -0.26
CA GLN A 317 31.16 -24.71 0.90
C GLN A 317 31.19 -23.18 1.11
N GLY A 318 31.81 -22.76 2.23
CA GLY A 318 31.94 -21.38 2.69
C GLY A 318 30.70 -20.88 3.44
N ASP A 319 30.85 -19.84 4.26
CA ASP A 319 29.81 -19.39 5.21
C ASP A 319 28.46 -19.03 4.56
N LEU A 320 28.49 -18.55 3.30
CA LEU A 320 27.30 -18.22 2.51
C LEU A 320 26.79 -19.39 1.64
N CYS A 321 27.50 -20.52 1.59
CA CYS A 321 27.21 -21.68 0.73
C CYS A 321 26.96 -21.35 -0.76
N LYS A 322 27.62 -20.30 -1.27
CA LYS A 322 27.58 -19.87 -2.69
C LYS A 322 28.70 -20.48 -3.53
N THR A 323 29.70 -21.13 -2.92
CA THR A 323 30.88 -21.67 -3.62
C THR A 323 30.75 -23.18 -3.78
N SER A 324 30.73 -23.67 -5.01
CA SER A 324 30.78 -25.12 -5.29
C SER A 324 32.10 -25.75 -4.85
N CYS A 325 32.12 -27.06 -4.61
CA CYS A 325 33.36 -27.77 -4.28
C CYS A 325 34.45 -27.58 -5.35
N PRO A 326 35.74 -27.47 -4.95
CA PRO A 326 36.86 -27.43 -5.89
C PRO A 326 36.90 -28.66 -6.80
N ASN A 327 37.37 -28.48 -8.04
CA ASN A 327 37.57 -29.56 -8.99
C ASN A 327 38.39 -30.70 -8.37
N GLY A 328 37.85 -31.92 -8.43
CA GLY A 328 38.47 -33.11 -7.83
C GLY A 328 37.95 -33.45 -6.43
N THR A 329 37.04 -32.64 -5.84
CA THR A 329 36.41 -32.93 -4.54
C THR A 329 34.88 -32.91 -4.62
N PHE A 330 34.20 -33.66 -3.73
CA PHE A 330 32.75 -33.75 -3.73
C PHE A 330 32.13 -34.04 -2.33
N GLY A 331 30.80 -33.91 -2.27
CA GLY A 331 29.98 -34.25 -1.12
C GLY A 331 29.85 -33.13 -0.08
N LEU A 332 29.39 -33.49 1.12
CA LEU A 332 29.22 -32.54 2.22
C LEU A 332 30.59 -32.00 2.67
N GLY A 333 30.73 -30.67 2.70
CA GLY A 333 31.98 -30.01 3.09
C GLY A 333 33.16 -30.27 2.15
N CYS A 334 32.92 -30.83 0.95
CA CYS A 334 33.94 -31.09 -0.06
C CYS A 334 35.09 -32.02 0.41
N VAL A 335 34.80 -32.94 1.34
CA VAL A 335 35.82 -33.78 2.00
C VAL A 335 36.19 -35.06 1.25
N ASN A 336 35.45 -35.44 0.19
CA ASN A 336 35.71 -36.68 -0.56
C ASN A 336 36.44 -36.38 -1.85
N ASP A 337 37.52 -37.11 -2.14
CA ASP A 337 38.25 -36.99 -3.40
C ASP A 337 37.58 -37.78 -4.52
N CYS A 338 37.50 -37.16 -5.70
CA CYS A 338 37.09 -37.83 -6.92
C CYS A 338 38.15 -38.82 -7.41
N ASN A 339 37.72 -39.89 -8.07
CA ASN A 339 38.64 -40.87 -8.62
C ASN A 339 39.55 -40.23 -9.70
N SER A 340 40.87 -40.40 -9.55
CA SER A 340 41.89 -39.84 -10.44
C SER A 340 41.80 -40.30 -11.90
N THR A 341 41.04 -41.36 -12.17
CA THR A 341 40.78 -41.89 -13.53
C THR A 341 39.61 -41.20 -14.24
N CYS A 342 38.95 -40.24 -13.59
CA CYS A 342 37.87 -39.43 -14.16
C CYS A 342 38.39 -38.13 -14.77
N ARG A 343 37.83 -37.72 -15.92
CA ARG A 343 38.17 -36.42 -16.55
C ARG A 343 37.63 -35.21 -15.80
N GLY A 344 36.69 -35.44 -14.90
CA GLY A 344 35.92 -34.44 -14.16
C GLY A 344 34.68 -35.10 -13.56
N CYS A 345 34.41 -34.78 -12.31
CA CYS A 345 33.40 -35.41 -11.47
C CYS A 345 32.33 -34.41 -11.01
N ASN A 346 31.19 -34.95 -10.63
CA ASN A 346 30.08 -34.24 -10.01
C ASN A 346 30.45 -33.83 -8.58
N ASN A 347 30.33 -32.54 -8.26
CA ASN A 347 30.64 -31.99 -6.94
C ASN A 347 29.71 -32.50 -5.82
N ILE A 348 28.51 -33.02 -6.14
CA ILE A 348 27.56 -33.48 -5.12
C ILE A 348 27.81 -34.94 -4.74
N ASN A 349 28.01 -35.83 -5.72
CA ASN A 349 28.02 -37.29 -5.51
C ASN A 349 29.27 -38.02 -6.07
N GLY A 350 30.23 -37.30 -6.67
CA GLY A 350 31.48 -37.89 -7.18
C GLY A 350 31.35 -38.65 -8.50
N LEU A 351 30.16 -38.68 -9.11
CA LEU A 351 29.88 -39.34 -10.40
C LEU A 351 30.74 -38.72 -11.52
N CYS A 352 31.30 -39.55 -12.40
CA CYS A 352 32.25 -39.06 -13.41
C CYS A 352 31.55 -38.62 -14.70
N ASP A 353 30.75 -37.56 -14.57
CA ASP A 353 29.86 -36.98 -15.59
C ASP A 353 30.55 -36.64 -16.92
N THR A 354 31.84 -36.30 -16.89
CA THR A 354 32.64 -36.00 -18.10
C THR A 354 33.35 -37.21 -18.69
N GLY A 355 33.10 -38.40 -18.15
CA GLY A 355 33.68 -39.67 -18.59
C GLY A 355 35.07 -39.96 -18.03
N CYS A 356 35.60 -41.10 -18.48
CA CYS A 356 36.84 -41.68 -17.97
C CYS A 356 38.04 -41.34 -18.85
N TYR A 357 39.24 -41.31 -18.26
CA TYR A 357 40.47 -41.36 -19.03
C TYR A 357 40.58 -42.70 -19.79
N PRO A 358 41.29 -42.75 -20.94
CA PRO A 358 41.43 -43.96 -21.74
C PRO A 358 41.87 -45.18 -20.92
N GLY A 359 41.26 -46.33 -21.22
CA GLY A 359 41.51 -47.59 -20.50
C GLY A 359 40.64 -47.81 -19.26
N TRP A 360 39.77 -46.87 -18.90
CA TRP A 360 38.88 -46.96 -17.76
C TRP A 360 37.41 -46.82 -18.17
N LYS A 361 36.50 -47.44 -17.40
CA LYS A 361 35.05 -47.48 -17.64
C LYS A 361 34.25 -47.54 -16.33
N GLY A 362 32.94 -47.46 -16.48
CA GLY A 362 31.98 -47.45 -15.37
C GLY A 362 31.77 -46.04 -14.81
N ILE A 363 30.68 -45.85 -14.08
CA ILE A 363 30.17 -44.53 -13.68
C ILE A 363 31.13 -43.71 -12.77
N TYR A 364 32.01 -44.38 -12.02
CA TYR A 364 33.07 -43.77 -11.23
C TYR A 364 34.49 -44.08 -11.76
N CYS A 365 34.61 -44.55 -13.01
CA CYS A 365 35.86 -44.91 -13.69
C CYS A 365 36.80 -45.87 -12.92
N HIS A 366 36.26 -46.66 -11.98
CA HIS A 366 37.03 -47.57 -11.13
C HIS A 366 37.36 -48.91 -11.81
N GLN A 367 36.82 -49.18 -13.00
CA GLN A 367 37.03 -50.43 -13.73
C GLN A 367 37.98 -50.17 -14.90
N THR A 368 38.94 -51.05 -15.13
CA THR A 368 39.69 -51.07 -16.38
C THR A 368 38.82 -51.59 -17.52
N CYS A 369 39.26 -51.42 -18.77
CA CYS A 369 38.62 -52.08 -19.90
C CYS A 369 38.57 -53.61 -19.74
N SER A 370 37.53 -54.22 -20.30
CA SER A 370 37.37 -55.68 -20.31
C SER A 370 38.49 -56.34 -21.12
N PHE A 371 38.74 -57.63 -20.86
CA PHE A 371 39.65 -58.44 -21.67
C PHE A 371 39.34 -58.29 -23.17
N GLY A 372 40.38 -58.00 -23.97
CA GLY A 372 40.25 -57.77 -25.41
C GLY A 372 39.94 -56.33 -25.83
N TYR A 373 39.79 -55.38 -24.90
CA TYR A 373 39.44 -53.98 -25.19
C TYR A 373 40.40 -52.97 -24.56
N TYR A 374 40.60 -51.83 -25.22
CA TYR A 374 41.45 -50.74 -24.73
C TYR A 374 40.97 -49.34 -25.16
N GLY A 375 41.61 -48.31 -24.60
CA GLY A 375 41.49 -46.93 -25.05
C GLY A 375 40.23 -46.21 -24.58
N ASP A 376 39.85 -45.14 -25.30
CA ASP A 376 38.73 -44.31 -24.90
C ASP A 376 37.40 -45.07 -24.98
N ASN A 377 36.58 -44.93 -23.94
CA ASN A 377 35.33 -45.68 -23.71
C ASN A 377 35.47 -47.20 -23.98
N CYS A 378 36.66 -47.77 -23.81
CA CYS A 378 37.01 -49.16 -24.14
C CYS A 378 36.57 -49.63 -25.54
N SER A 379 36.55 -48.71 -26.52
CA SER A 379 35.94 -48.95 -27.83
C SER A 379 36.89 -49.55 -28.87
N MET A 380 38.17 -49.78 -28.54
CA MET A 380 39.15 -50.38 -29.45
C MET A 380 39.46 -51.83 -29.06
N ASN A 381 39.50 -52.73 -30.03
CA ASN A 381 39.83 -54.14 -29.83
C ASN A 381 41.35 -54.36 -29.78
N CYS A 382 41.84 -55.19 -28.85
CA CYS A 382 43.22 -55.67 -28.83
C CYS A 382 43.58 -56.39 -30.14
N GLY A 383 44.84 -56.26 -30.58
CA GLY A 383 45.41 -57.08 -31.64
C GLY A 383 45.87 -58.46 -31.15
N TYR A 384 46.59 -59.17 -32.03
CA TYR A 384 47.02 -60.55 -31.82
C TYR A 384 48.28 -60.64 -30.93
N CYS A 385 48.10 -60.41 -29.62
CA CYS A 385 49.17 -60.55 -28.62
C CYS A 385 49.66 -62.00 -28.48
N LEU A 386 50.95 -62.16 -28.17
CA LEU A 386 51.56 -63.45 -27.82
C LEU A 386 50.92 -64.08 -26.57
N ASN A 387 50.95 -65.41 -26.48
CA ASN A 387 50.51 -66.21 -25.32
C ASN A 387 49.05 -65.98 -24.83
N TYR A 388 48.18 -65.38 -25.65
CA TYR A 388 46.83 -64.93 -25.26
C TYR A 388 46.81 -63.88 -24.14
N GLU A 389 47.92 -63.17 -23.92
CA GLU A 389 47.98 -62.08 -22.94
C GLU A 389 47.10 -60.90 -23.37
N THR A 390 46.46 -60.25 -22.40
CA THR A 390 45.65 -59.06 -22.62
C THR A 390 46.52 -57.89 -23.07
N CYS A 391 46.11 -57.15 -24.11
CA CYS A 391 46.76 -55.89 -24.43
C CYS A 391 46.57 -54.85 -23.31
N HIS A 392 47.52 -53.92 -23.18
CA HIS A 392 47.50 -52.92 -22.12
C HIS A 392 46.30 -51.97 -22.27
N HIS A 393 45.40 -51.96 -21.28
CA HIS A 393 44.06 -51.37 -21.37
C HIS A 393 44.02 -49.87 -21.77
N ILE A 394 45.07 -49.09 -21.51
CA ILE A 394 45.10 -47.66 -21.88
C ILE A 394 45.43 -47.44 -23.36
N ASN A 395 46.43 -48.17 -23.90
CA ASN A 395 47.09 -47.85 -25.18
C ASN A 395 47.12 -49.00 -26.19
N GLY A 396 46.63 -50.19 -25.84
CA GLY A 396 46.50 -51.35 -26.73
C GLY A 396 47.78 -52.12 -27.02
N SER A 397 48.89 -51.80 -26.35
CA SER A 397 50.18 -52.47 -26.60
C SER A 397 50.23 -53.87 -26.01
N CYS A 398 50.79 -54.83 -26.75
CA CYS A 398 51.04 -56.20 -26.27
C CYS A 398 52.43 -56.28 -25.63
N LEU A 399 52.49 -56.42 -24.30
CA LEU A 399 53.73 -56.39 -23.51
C LEU A 399 54.71 -57.50 -23.90
N SER A 400 54.22 -58.72 -24.12
CA SER A 400 55.03 -59.88 -24.56
C SER A 400 55.19 -59.98 -26.09
N GLY A 401 54.83 -58.93 -26.85
CA GLY A 401 54.96 -58.90 -28.31
C GLY A 401 53.78 -59.50 -29.08
N CYS A 402 53.98 -59.69 -30.38
CA CYS A 402 52.94 -60.10 -31.34
C CYS A 402 53.08 -61.55 -31.78
N GLN A 403 51.94 -62.17 -32.11
CA GLN A 403 51.92 -63.44 -32.85
C GLN A 403 52.60 -63.30 -34.22
N SER A 404 53.16 -64.40 -34.73
CA SER A 404 53.93 -64.44 -35.98
C SER A 404 53.16 -63.81 -37.15
N GLY A 405 53.76 -62.78 -37.76
CA GLY A 405 53.19 -62.06 -38.90
C GLY A 405 52.47 -60.75 -38.54
N PHE A 406 52.30 -60.40 -37.26
CA PHE A 406 51.68 -59.13 -36.84
C PHE A 406 52.70 -58.06 -36.40
N GLN A 407 52.35 -56.78 -36.64
CA GLN A 407 53.24 -55.64 -36.39
C GLN A 407 53.12 -55.07 -34.96
N VAL A 408 54.26 -54.90 -34.29
CA VAL A 408 54.39 -54.22 -32.98
C VAL A 408 54.03 -52.72 -33.06
N PRO A 409 53.56 -52.09 -31.96
CA PRO A 409 53.30 -52.65 -30.63
C PRO A 409 51.86 -53.13 -30.40
N LEU A 410 50.92 -52.82 -31.32
CA LEU A 410 49.49 -53.09 -31.16
C LEU A 410 49.05 -54.46 -31.71
N CYS A 411 49.88 -55.11 -32.54
CA CYS A 411 49.60 -56.41 -33.16
C CYS A 411 48.29 -56.46 -33.97
N ALA A 412 47.82 -55.30 -34.45
CA ALA A 412 46.54 -55.15 -35.14
C ALA A 412 46.61 -55.43 -36.65
N ASN A 413 47.77 -55.20 -37.28
CA ASN A 413 47.98 -55.32 -38.72
C ASN A 413 49.03 -56.38 -39.05
N VAL A 414 48.85 -57.03 -40.21
CA VAL A 414 49.81 -57.99 -40.77
C VAL A 414 51.01 -57.26 -41.36
N TYR A 415 52.21 -57.81 -41.16
CA TYR A 415 53.46 -57.29 -41.73
C TYR A 415 53.44 -57.34 -43.26
N GLN A 416 53.52 -56.18 -43.91
CA GLN A 416 53.68 -56.06 -45.35
C GLN A 416 55.11 -55.57 -45.68
N PRO A 417 55.86 -56.25 -46.56
CA PRO A 417 57.16 -55.76 -47.01
C PRO A 417 56.97 -54.54 -47.94
N LEU A 418 57.80 -53.51 -47.73
CA LEU A 418 57.80 -52.28 -48.52
C LEU A 418 58.15 -52.55 -49.99
N ASN A 419 57.20 -52.30 -50.89
CA ASN A 419 57.48 -52.13 -52.32
C ASN A 419 57.60 -50.63 -52.64
N SER A 420 58.76 -50.23 -53.17
CA SER A 420 59.06 -48.84 -53.49
C SER A 420 58.64 -48.49 -54.92
N SER A 421 57.58 -47.71 -55.08
CA SER A 421 57.40 -46.87 -56.27
C SER A 421 56.47 -45.67 -56.04
N ASN A 422 56.83 -44.57 -56.71
CA ASN A 422 56.06 -43.33 -56.90
C ASN A 422 55.84 -42.41 -55.68
N ASN A 423 56.92 -41.67 -55.43
CA ASN A 423 56.91 -40.24 -55.14
C ASN A 423 55.89 -39.44 -56.01
N GLN A 424 55.53 -38.23 -55.56
CA GLN A 424 54.78 -37.17 -56.26
C GLN A 424 53.24 -37.12 -56.11
N GLN A 425 52.74 -36.83 -54.90
CA GLN A 425 51.42 -36.17 -54.73
C GLN A 425 51.29 -35.27 -53.49
N SER A 426 52.21 -34.30 -53.30
CA SER A 426 52.15 -33.34 -52.17
C SER A 426 52.62 -31.91 -52.53
N SER A 427 52.22 -31.40 -53.70
CA SER A 427 52.50 -30.01 -54.10
C SER A 427 51.46 -29.43 -55.08
N PHE A 428 50.17 -29.52 -54.73
CA PHE A 428 49.10 -28.87 -55.50
C PHE A 428 48.08 -28.14 -54.61
N TYR A 429 47.69 -28.73 -53.47
CA TYR A 429 46.71 -28.13 -52.55
C TYR A 429 47.22 -26.89 -51.80
N SER A 430 48.54 -26.73 -51.61
CA SER A 430 49.14 -25.53 -51.01
C SER A 430 49.02 -24.28 -51.89
N VAL A 431 49.13 -24.44 -53.22
CA VAL A 431 49.04 -23.32 -54.18
C VAL A 431 47.58 -22.85 -54.35
N LEU A 432 46.62 -23.78 -54.34
CA LEU A 432 45.19 -23.45 -54.38
C LEU A 432 44.74 -22.67 -53.12
N GLY A 433 45.21 -23.08 -51.94
CA GLY A 433 44.89 -22.41 -50.67
C GLY A 433 45.36 -20.95 -50.64
N LEU A 434 46.57 -20.66 -51.11
CA LEU A 434 47.11 -19.30 -51.19
C LEU A 434 46.31 -18.40 -52.14
N PHE A 435 45.81 -18.94 -53.25
CA PHE A 435 44.95 -18.20 -54.18
C PHE A 435 43.59 -17.84 -53.54
N CYS A 436 42.95 -18.79 -52.83
CA CYS A 436 41.68 -18.54 -52.15
C CYS A 436 41.81 -17.49 -51.03
N VAL A 437 42.87 -17.54 -50.22
CA VAL A 437 43.12 -16.54 -49.16
C VAL A 437 43.36 -15.15 -49.77
N SER A 438 44.11 -15.05 -50.88
CA SER A 438 44.31 -13.80 -51.62
C SER A 438 42.99 -13.20 -52.11
N LEU A 439 42.09 -14.00 -52.70
CA LEU A 439 40.80 -13.53 -53.21
C LEU A 439 39.89 -13.03 -52.07
N ILE A 440 39.86 -13.71 -50.92
CA ILE A 440 39.08 -13.30 -49.74
C ILE A 440 39.60 -11.97 -49.18
N LEU A 441 40.92 -11.82 -49.02
CA LEU A 441 41.52 -10.57 -48.52
C LEU A 441 41.28 -9.38 -49.46
N ASN A 442 41.37 -9.59 -50.77
CA ASN A 442 41.02 -8.55 -51.76
C ASN A 442 39.52 -8.19 -51.71
N GLY A 443 38.63 -9.16 -51.53
CA GLY A 443 37.19 -8.93 -51.36
C GLY A 443 36.87 -8.08 -50.12
N VAL A 444 37.49 -8.40 -48.98
CA VAL A 444 37.35 -7.62 -47.73
C VAL A 444 37.92 -6.21 -47.90
N PHE A 445 39.05 -6.04 -48.59
CA PHE A 445 39.64 -4.73 -48.86
C PHE A 445 38.74 -3.84 -49.76
N ILE A 446 38.12 -4.42 -50.80
CA ILE A 446 37.15 -3.72 -51.65
C ILE A 446 35.90 -3.33 -50.85
N ALA A 447 35.37 -4.23 -50.02
CA ALA A 447 34.24 -3.93 -49.14
C ALA A 447 34.56 -2.81 -48.14
N TYR A 448 35.77 -2.82 -47.55
CA TYR A 448 36.27 -1.77 -46.67
C TYR A 448 36.36 -0.41 -47.38
N ILE A 449 36.89 -0.35 -48.60
CA ILE A 449 36.91 0.88 -49.41
C ILE A 449 35.49 1.36 -49.77
N ILE A 450 34.54 0.46 -50.04
CA ILE A 450 33.13 0.82 -50.28
C ILE A 450 32.49 1.42 -49.02
N ILE A 451 32.75 0.84 -47.84
CA ILE A 451 32.26 1.34 -46.55
C ILE A 451 32.87 2.72 -46.24
N LEU A 452 34.17 2.92 -46.46
CA LEU A 452 34.83 4.23 -46.31
C LEU A 452 34.29 5.28 -47.30
N ARG A 453 34.04 4.91 -48.56
CA ARG A 453 33.41 5.81 -49.56
C ARG A 453 31.97 6.16 -49.18
N LYS A 454 31.21 5.23 -48.61
CA LYS A 454 29.84 5.46 -48.10
C LYS A 454 29.82 6.33 -46.84
N SER A 455 30.82 6.18 -45.97
CA SER A 455 31.02 7.02 -44.78
C SER A 455 31.37 8.47 -45.14
N ARG A 456 32.20 8.69 -46.18
CA ARG A 456 32.65 10.04 -46.58
C ARG A 456 31.61 10.87 -47.35
N ASN A 457 30.45 10.31 -47.69
CA ASN A 457 29.41 10.97 -48.50
C ASN A 457 28.11 11.31 -47.74
N ARG A 458 28.11 11.24 -46.40
CA ARG A 458 27.04 11.78 -45.53
C ARG A 458 27.56 12.96 -44.72
N GLY A 459 27.56 14.16 -45.32
CA GLY A 459 27.92 15.38 -44.61
C GLY A 459 27.63 16.67 -45.41
N THR A 460 26.88 17.58 -44.78
CA THR A 460 26.68 19.02 -45.09
C THR A 460 25.64 19.47 -46.14
N LYS A 461 25.04 20.64 -45.82
CA LYS A 461 24.01 21.49 -46.48
C LYS A 461 22.56 21.21 -46.04
N VAL A 462 21.84 22.04 -45.26
CA VAL A 462 21.86 23.50 -44.91
C VAL A 462 21.25 24.45 -45.97
N TYR A 463 19.91 24.54 -45.92
CA TYR A 463 18.94 25.70 -45.94
C TYR A 463 18.99 26.91 -46.92
N LYS A 464 17.79 27.23 -47.48
CA LYS A 464 17.21 28.51 -48.04
C LYS A 464 17.71 29.11 -49.39
N PRO A 465 16.95 30.01 -50.07
CA PRO A 465 15.47 30.17 -50.21
C PRO A 465 14.93 30.50 -51.65
N GLU A 466 13.58 30.51 -51.79
CA GLU A 466 12.71 31.43 -52.59
C GLU A 466 12.43 31.32 -54.12
N SER A 467 11.12 31.50 -54.44
CA SER A 467 10.51 32.26 -55.57
C SER A 467 9.67 31.53 -56.65
N SER A 468 8.36 31.89 -56.68
CA SER A 468 7.39 32.06 -57.81
C SER A 468 7.37 31.04 -58.99
N SER A 469 6.22 30.51 -59.48
CA SER A 469 4.93 31.20 -59.76
C SER A 469 3.76 30.22 -60.00
N LYS A 470 2.52 30.64 -59.66
CA LYS A 470 1.17 30.44 -60.31
C LYS A 470 0.85 29.10 -61.03
N GLU A 471 -0.33 28.49 -60.88
CA GLU A 471 -1.63 29.07 -61.26
C GLU A 471 -2.90 28.42 -60.62
N ILE A 472 -3.98 29.23 -60.59
CA ILE A 472 -5.44 28.89 -60.67
C ILE A 472 -6.04 27.98 -59.55
N ARG A 473 -6.80 28.55 -58.58
CA ARG A 473 -8.29 28.70 -58.55
C ARG A 473 -9.05 27.35 -58.67
N LYS A 474 -9.91 26.94 -57.72
CA LYS A 474 -11.02 27.70 -57.07
C LYS A 474 -11.52 27.06 -55.75
N ARG A 475 -12.12 27.88 -54.88
CA ARG A 475 -13.13 27.55 -53.82
C ARG A 475 -14.45 27.04 -54.46
N GLU A 476 -15.50 26.55 -53.79
CA GLU A 476 -16.02 26.44 -52.40
C GLU A 476 -17.00 25.21 -52.45
N ASP A 477 -17.09 24.28 -51.49
CA ASP A 477 -17.84 24.29 -50.21
C ASP A 477 -19.19 23.48 -50.28
N GLU A 478 -19.77 23.19 -49.12
CA GLU A 478 -21.15 22.74 -48.81
C GLU A 478 -21.61 21.26 -49.01
N THR A 479 -21.49 20.51 -47.89
CA THR A 479 -22.56 19.78 -47.13
C THR A 479 -23.40 18.60 -47.69
N ALA A 480 -23.73 17.69 -46.73
CA ALA A 480 -24.71 16.59 -46.76
C ALA A 480 -24.40 15.38 -47.69
N GLY A 481 -24.74 14.12 -47.35
CA GLY A 481 -25.32 13.55 -46.12
C GLY A 481 -26.00 12.20 -46.39
N PHE A 482 -25.99 11.29 -45.40
CA PHE A 482 -26.87 10.10 -45.26
C PHE A 482 -26.53 8.77 -46.01
N ASP A 483 -26.06 7.80 -45.20
CA ASP A 483 -26.47 6.38 -45.01
C ASP A 483 -26.45 5.27 -46.11
N SER A 484 -26.20 4.05 -45.57
CA SER A 484 -26.72 2.73 -45.97
C SER A 484 -26.01 1.97 -47.12
N VAL A 485 -25.94 0.63 -47.20
CA VAL A 485 -26.21 -0.50 -46.26
C VAL A 485 -25.61 -1.81 -46.85
N ASN A 486 -25.15 -2.75 -46.00
CA ASN A 486 -24.90 -4.20 -46.26
C ASN A 486 -23.96 -4.59 -47.45
N GLU A 487 -23.49 -5.84 -47.63
CA GLU A 487 -23.60 -7.14 -46.93
C GLU A 487 -22.34 -7.99 -47.27
N GLY A 488 -22.03 -9.05 -46.50
CA GLY A 488 -21.02 -10.04 -46.96
C GLY A 488 -20.36 -10.89 -45.87
N TYR A 489 -21.03 -11.96 -45.43
CA TYR A 489 -20.49 -13.00 -44.54
C TYR A 489 -19.34 -13.80 -45.20
N GLN A 490 -18.36 -14.30 -44.41
CA GLN A 490 -18.41 -15.73 -43.99
C GLN A 490 -17.48 -16.10 -42.81
N GLU A 491 -18.06 -16.93 -41.96
CA GLU A 491 -17.58 -17.66 -40.77
C GLU A 491 -16.70 -18.90 -41.12
N LEU A 492 -16.11 -19.73 -40.22
CA LEU A 492 -16.05 -19.83 -38.74
C LEU A 492 -14.84 -20.69 -38.33
N GLY A 493 -14.57 -20.81 -37.02
CA GLY A 493 -13.65 -21.79 -36.44
C GLY A 493 -13.78 -21.92 -34.91
N GLU A 494 -14.83 -22.61 -34.45
CA GLU A 494 -15.07 -22.89 -33.02
C GLU A 494 -14.10 -23.94 -32.45
N LEU A 495 -13.76 -23.86 -31.15
CA LEU A 495 -14.46 -24.63 -30.10
C LEU A 495 -13.87 -24.39 -28.70
N SER A 496 -14.72 -24.06 -27.73
CA SER A 496 -14.47 -24.40 -26.32
C SER A 496 -15.79 -24.50 -25.56
N ARG A 497 -16.01 -25.61 -24.84
CA ARG A 497 -17.02 -25.70 -23.78
C ARG A 497 -16.78 -26.90 -22.87
N SER A 498 -16.82 -26.68 -21.56
CA SER A 498 -17.31 -27.67 -20.60
C SER A 498 -18.18 -26.94 -19.57
N ASN A 499 -19.21 -27.62 -19.08
CA ASN A 499 -20.26 -27.09 -18.21
C ASN A 499 -20.27 -27.89 -16.91
N THR A 500 -20.66 -27.29 -15.79
CA THR A 500 -21.36 -27.97 -14.65
C THR A 500 -21.95 -26.89 -13.73
N THR A 501 -23.25 -26.61 -13.78
CA THR A 501 -24.39 -27.13 -12.97
C THR A 501 -24.44 -26.68 -11.50
N TYR A 502 -25.61 -26.15 -11.10
CA TYR A 502 -26.04 -25.85 -9.73
C TYR A 502 -27.00 -26.94 -9.22
N ASP A 503 -27.09 -27.16 -7.90
CA ASP A 503 -28.05 -28.07 -7.25
C ASP A 503 -28.93 -27.40 -6.18
N TYR A 504 -30.13 -27.96 -6.01
CA TYR A 504 -31.27 -27.53 -5.15
C TYR A 504 -32.33 -28.66 -5.14
N VAL A 505 -33.09 -29.03 -4.10
CA VAL A 505 -33.26 -28.63 -2.67
C VAL A 505 -33.50 -29.92 -1.85
N SER A 506 -32.97 -30.04 -0.61
CA SER A 506 -33.57 -30.81 0.50
C SER A 506 -33.00 -30.38 1.84
#